data_AF-A0A0F9Z0C9-F1
#
_entry.id   AF-A0A0F9Z0C9-F1
#
_cell.length_a   1.000
_cell.length_b   1.000
_cell.length_c   1.000
_cell.angle_alpha   90.00
_cell.angle_beta   90.00
_cell.angle_gamma   90.00
#
_symmetry.space_group_name_H-M   'P 1'
#
loop_
_entity.id
_entity.type
_entity.pdbx_description
1 polymer ?
#
loop_
_entity_poly.entity_id
_entity_poly.type
_entity_poly.pdbx_seq_one_letter_code
_entity_poly.pdbx_strand_id
1 'polypeptide(L)'
;MNERVKTIITIFFILFLYPVGLILVWFWVDWSKWIKWLITIPLVLALLGVVMVVILSTRSPNKALQQAKEKSGQAMNYFGNTNEALDKQIRYDISSTRSALELYKVDYQKYPISLNNLVPKYISEVKINPYTKQSYQYSIGIDGKYTISTTLTDGSLYFQTSP
;
A
#
# COMPACT_ATOMS: atom_id res chain seq x y z
N MET A 1 22.50 -71.38 4.53
CA MET A 1 21.08 -70.95 4.36
C MET A 1 20.76 -70.99 2.87
N ASN A 2 19.70 -71.71 2.46
CA ASN A 2 19.33 -71.84 1.05
C ASN A 2 19.03 -70.47 0.43
N GLU A 3 19.44 -70.24 -0.82
CA GLU A 3 19.17 -68.98 -1.54
C GLU A 3 17.68 -68.63 -1.61
N ARG A 4 16.83 -69.67 -1.65
CA ARG A 4 15.37 -69.53 -1.59
C ARG A 4 14.89 -68.95 -0.26
N VAL A 5 15.50 -69.35 0.85
CA VAL A 5 15.14 -68.87 2.20
C VAL A 5 15.58 -67.41 2.36
N LYS A 6 16.78 -67.05 1.90
CA LYS A 6 17.25 -65.65 1.88
C LYS A 6 16.29 -64.76 1.08
N THR A 7 15.89 -65.21 -0.10
CA THR A 7 14.96 -64.51 -0.99
C THR A 7 13.59 -64.29 -0.33
N ILE A 8 13.00 -65.33 0.30
CA ILE A 8 11.70 -65.23 0.98
C ILE A 8 11.76 -64.26 2.15
N ILE A 9 12.82 -64.33 2.97
CA ILE A 9 13.00 -63.42 4.11
C ILE A 9 13.13 -61.98 3.60
N THR A 10 13.96 -61.74 2.59
CA THR A 10 14.13 -60.40 2.01
C THR A 10 12.82 -59.84 1.45
N ILE A 11 12.02 -60.64 0.75
CA ILE A 11 10.69 -60.21 0.25
C ILE A 11 9.76 -59.86 1.42
N PHE A 12 9.74 -60.66 2.48
CA PHE A 12 8.96 -60.39 3.68
C PHE A 12 9.36 -59.06 4.32
N PHE A 13 10.67 -58.79 4.47
CA PHE A 13 11.16 -57.51 4.99
C PHE A 13 10.87 -56.33 4.06
N ILE A 14 10.86 -56.49 2.73
CA ILE A 14 10.44 -55.41 1.82
C ILE A 14 8.97 -55.06 2.03
N LEU A 15 8.11 -56.04 2.27
CA LEU A 15 6.68 -55.84 2.42
C LEU A 15 6.28 -55.24 3.77
N PHE A 16 6.92 -55.68 4.86
CA PHE A 16 6.59 -55.25 6.23
C PHE A 16 7.53 -54.18 6.80
N LEU A 17 8.81 -54.15 6.38
CA LEU A 17 9.84 -53.23 6.86
C LEU A 17 10.61 -52.64 5.66
N TYR A 18 9.89 -51.95 4.79
CA TYR A 18 10.34 -51.46 3.49
C TYR A 18 11.78 -50.86 3.43
N PRO A 19 12.24 -49.98 4.35
CA PRO A 19 13.62 -49.49 4.29
C PRO A 19 14.67 -50.57 4.62
N VAL A 20 14.36 -51.48 5.56
CA VAL A 20 15.26 -52.55 6.00
C VAL A 20 15.36 -53.64 4.92
N GLY A 21 14.23 -54.01 4.31
CA GLY A 21 14.19 -54.97 3.20
C GLY A 21 15.03 -54.53 2.01
N LEU A 22 15.02 -53.24 1.69
CA LEU A 22 15.80 -52.68 0.58
C LEU A 22 17.32 -52.72 0.86
N ILE A 23 17.75 -52.49 2.10
CA ILE A 23 19.16 -52.66 2.51
C ILE A 23 19.58 -54.13 2.42
N LEU A 24 18.71 -55.06 2.85
CA LEU A 24 18.95 -56.50 2.78
C LEU A 24 19.13 -57.00 1.33
N VAL A 25 18.41 -56.43 0.36
CA VAL A 25 18.59 -56.74 -1.07
C VAL A 25 20.01 -56.43 -1.55
N TRP A 26 20.62 -55.35 -1.07
CA TRP A 26 21.96 -54.94 -1.50
C TRP A 26 23.07 -55.72 -0.81
N PHE A 27 22.89 -56.03 0.47
CA PHE A 27 23.92 -56.64 1.30
C PHE A 27 23.86 -58.17 1.35
N TRP A 28 22.68 -58.77 1.19
CA TRP A 28 22.47 -60.19 1.54
C TRP A 28 22.05 -61.09 0.38
N VAL A 29 21.56 -60.51 -0.72
CA VAL A 29 20.98 -61.28 -1.83
C VAL A 29 21.65 -60.95 -3.17
N ASP A 30 22.06 -62.00 -3.89
CA ASP A 30 22.75 -61.91 -5.19
C ASP A 30 21.80 -61.67 -6.38
N TRP A 31 20.78 -60.82 -6.18
CA TRP A 31 19.87 -60.45 -7.26
C TRP A 31 20.57 -59.67 -8.36
N SER A 32 20.06 -59.82 -9.59
CA SER A 32 20.53 -59.03 -10.71
C SER A 32 20.37 -57.54 -10.41
N LYS A 33 21.36 -56.74 -10.82
CA LYS A 33 21.38 -55.30 -10.55
C LYS A 33 20.10 -54.61 -11.05
N TRP A 34 19.50 -55.12 -12.13
CA TRP A 34 18.22 -54.63 -12.68
C TRP A 34 17.05 -54.76 -11.71
N ILE A 35 16.93 -55.87 -10.98
CA ILE A 35 15.85 -56.07 -9.99
C ILE A 35 16.04 -55.10 -8.82
N LYS A 36 17.29 -54.87 -8.41
CA LYS A 36 17.62 -53.90 -7.35
C LYS A 36 17.17 -52.48 -7.76
N TRP A 37 17.47 -52.07 -8.99
CA TRP A 37 17.03 -50.77 -9.54
C TRP A 37 15.51 -50.65 -9.66
N LEU A 38 14.81 -51.70 -10.10
CA LEU A 38 13.36 -51.68 -10.24
C LEU A 38 12.64 -51.40 -8.90
N ILE A 39 13.20 -51.89 -7.80
CA ILE A 39 12.63 -51.73 -6.45
C ILE A 39 13.04 -50.40 -5.82
N THR A 40 14.23 -49.87 -6.13
CA THR A 40 14.73 -48.62 -5.56
C THR A 40 14.17 -47.38 -6.24
N ILE A 41 13.86 -47.44 -7.55
CA ILE A 41 13.39 -46.29 -8.33
C ILE A 41 12.10 -45.67 -7.76
N PRO A 42 11.03 -46.43 -7.43
CA PRO A 42 9.80 -45.87 -6.88
C PRO A 42 10.02 -45.09 -5.58
N LEU A 43 10.93 -45.58 -4.72
CA LEU A 43 11.28 -44.92 -3.47
C LEU A 43 11.99 -43.59 -3.70
N VAL A 44 12.96 -43.57 -4.61
CA VAL A 44 13.71 -42.35 -4.95
C VAL A 44 12.77 -41.30 -5.55
N LEU A 45 11.84 -41.72 -6.42
CA LEU A 45 10.83 -40.82 -6.98
C LEU A 45 9.90 -40.24 -5.90
N ALA A 46 9.44 -41.06 -4.96
CA ALA A 46 8.61 -40.59 -3.85
C ALA A 46 9.34 -39.55 -2.98
N LEU A 47 10.61 -39.80 -2.65
CA LEU A 47 11.44 -38.86 -1.89
C LEU A 47 11.66 -37.54 -2.62
N LEU A 48 11.95 -37.60 -3.93
CA LEU A 48 12.09 -36.39 -4.75
C LEU A 48 10.78 -35.59 -4.80
N GLY A 49 9.63 -36.26 -4.89
CA GLY A 49 8.32 -35.61 -4.83
C GLY A 49 8.10 -34.87 -3.51
N VAL A 50 8.43 -35.49 -2.36
CA VAL A 50 8.32 -34.84 -1.05
C VAL A 50 9.24 -33.62 -0.96
N VAL A 51 10.49 -33.74 -1.39
CA VAL A 51 11.45 -32.61 -1.41
C VAL A 51 10.94 -31.48 -2.31
N MET A 52 10.39 -31.80 -3.48
CA MET A 52 9.83 -30.80 -4.39
C MET A 52 8.66 -30.05 -3.76
N VAL A 53 7.73 -30.74 -3.10
CA VAL A 53 6.60 -30.11 -2.40
C VAL A 53 7.10 -29.18 -1.29
N VAL A 54 8.07 -29.60 -0.47
CA VAL A 54 8.66 -28.76 0.59
C VAL A 54 9.30 -27.49 0.02
N ILE A 55 10.06 -27.60 -1.08
CA ILE A 55 10.69 -26.45 -1.74
C ILE A 55 9.62 -25.48 -2.28
N LEU A 56 8.53 -25.99 -2.87
CA LEU A 56 7.44 -25.14 -3.37
C LEU A 56 6.66 -24.48 -2.23
N SER A 57 6.48 -25.15 -1.08
CA SER A 57 5.79 -24.59 0.09
C SER A 57 6.56 -23.47 0.79
N THR A 58 7.89 -23.38 0.63
CA THR A 58 8.70 -22.30 1.22
C THR A 58 8.72 -21.01 0.38
N ARG A 59 8.27 -21.04 -0.88
CA ARG A 59 8.12 -19.84 -1.71
C ARG A 59 6.85 -19.08 -1.33
N SER A 60 6.86 -18.37 -0.20
CA SER A 60 5.75 -17.52 0.22
C SER A 60 5.54 -16.34 -0.77
N PRO A 61 4.32 -16.11 -1.29
CA PRO A 61 3.99 -14.94 -2.12
C PRO A 61 4.00 -13.60 -1.33
N ASN A 62 4.31 -13.66 -0.04
CA ASN A 62 4.20 -12.54 0.90
C ASN A 62 5.10 -11.35 0.58
N LYS A 63 6.26 -11.55 -0.07
CA LYS A 63 7.18 -10.43 -0.36
C LYS A 63 6.58 -9.44 -1.38
N ALA A 64 5.89 -9.94 -2.40
CA ALA A 64 5.22 -9.09 -3.38
C ALA A 64 4.03 -8.33 -2.75
N LEU A 65 3.28 -9.00 -1.88
CA LEU A 65 2.15 -8.39 -1.16
C LEU A 65 2.60 -7.34 -0.13
N GLN A 66 3.73 -7.56 0.56
CA GLN A 66 4.29 -6.59 1.50
C GLN A 66 4.79 -5.33 0.79
N GLN A 67 5.52 -5.47 -0.32
CA GLN A 67 5.98 -4.33 -1.11
C GLN A 67 4.82 -3.53 -1.71
N ALA A 68 3.73 -4.19 -2.13
CA ALA A 68 2.53 -3.51 -2.60
C ALA A 68 1.87 -2.68 -1.49
N LYS A 69 1.77 -3.24 -0.27
CA LYS A 69 1.20 -2.53 0.90
C LYS A 69 2.05 -1.34 1.35
N GLU A 70 3.37 -1.49 1.32
CA GLU A 70 4.31 -0.40 1.67
C GLU A 70 4.21 0.77 0.67
N LYS A 71 4.21 0.46 -0.63
CA LYS A 71 4.08 1.49 -1.67
C LYS A 71 2.71 2.20 -1.62
N SER A 72 1.63 1.47 -1.35
CA SER A 72 0.30 2.09 -1.18
C SER A 72 0.23 2.97 0.08
N GLY A 73 0.84 2.53 1.18
CA GLY A 73 0.89 3.31 2.42
C GLY A 73 1.73 4.59 2.29
N GLN A 74 2.85 4.53 1.57
CA GLN A 74 3.67 5.71 1.28
C GLN A 74 2.90 6.71 0.44
N ALA A 75 2.28 6.29 -0.68
CA ALA A 75 1.48 7.18 -1.52
C ALA A 75 0.39 7.90 -0.72
N MET A 76 -0.34 7.19 0.15
CA MET A 76 -1.41 7.77 0.96
C MET A 76 -0.90 8.84 1.96
N ASN A 77 0.28 8.65 2.55
CA ASN A 77 0.90 9.64 3.42
C ASN A 77 1.36 10.89 2.66
N TYR A 78 1.88 10.75 1.43
CA TYR A 78 2.28 11.91 0.61
C TYR A 78 1.08 12.79 0.23
N PHE A 79 -0.05 12.19 -0.18
CA PHE A 79 -1.26 12.96 -0.49
C PHE A 79 -1.85 13.62 0.76
N GLY A 80 -1.87 12.93 1.90
CA GLY A 80 -2.35 13.51 3.16
C GLY A 80 -1.57 14.76 3.58
N ASN A 81 -0.23 14.70 3.56
CA ASN A 81 0.62 15.83 3.92
C ASN A 81 0.46 17.01 2.93
N THR A 82 0.39 16.73 1.64
CA THR A 82 0.22 17.76 0.61
C THR A 82 -1.13 18.47 0.76
N ASN A 83 -2.21 17.72 1.01
CA ASN A 83 -3.55 18.26 1.20
C ASN A 83 -3.63 19.15 2.45
N GLU A 84 -3.03 18.71 3.55
CA GLU A 84 -2.95 19.52 4.78
C GLU A 84 -2.19 20.83 4.55
N ALA A 85 -1.08 20.80 3.80
CA ALA A 85 -0.32 21.99 3.46
C ALA A 85 -1.13 22.97 2.59
N LEU A 86 -1.87 22.45 1.60
CA LEU A 86 -2.76 23.24 0.76
C LEU A 86 -3.89 23.90 1.57
N ASP A 87 -4.52 23.14 2.48
CA ASP A 87 -5.59 23.67 3.33
C ASP A 87 -5.09 24.73 4.31
N LYS A 88 -3.87 24.57 4.86
CA LYS A 88 -3.22 25.60 5.68
C LYS A 88 -2.96 26.87 4.87
N GLN A 89 -2.48 26.73 3.62
CA GLN A 89 -2.27 27.86 2.73
C GLN A 89 -3.57 28.59 2.41
N ILE A 90 -4.65 27.87 2.08
CA ILE A 90 -5.98 28.45 1.83
C ILE A 90 -6.45 29.28 3.03
N ARG A 91 -6.33 28.74 4.25
CA ARG A 91 -6.73 29.44 5.48
C ARG A 91 -5.88 30.68 5.71
N TYR A 92 -4.58 30.59 5.47
CA TYR A 92 -3.65 31.71 5.56
C TYR A 92 -4.01 32.82 4.57
N ASP A 93 -4.23 32.49 3.29
CA ASP A 93 -4.58 33.45 2.25
C ASP A 93 -5.89 34.19 2.56
N ILE A 94 -6.92 33.46 3.03
CA ILE A 94 -8.19 34.05 3.46
C ILE A 94 -7.99 34.97 4.68
N SER A 95 -7.17 34.55 5.66
CA SER A 95 -6.86 35.36 6.83
C SER A 95 -6.12 36.65 6.45
N SER A 96 -5.14 36.58 5.54
CA SER A 96 -4.42 37.75 5.04
C SER A 96 -5.35 38.69 4.26
N THR A 97 -6.25 38.14 3.45
CA THR A 97 -7.24 38.92 2.70
C THR A 97 -8.21 39.63 3.65
N ARG A 98 -8.62 38.96 4.74
CA ARG A 98 -9.41 39.58 5.81
C ARG A 98 -8.70 40.78 6.42
N SER A 99 -7.43 40.66 6.79
CA SER A 99 -6.67 41.81 7.31
C SER A 99 -6.69 43.00 6.34
N ALA A 100 -6.53 42.74 5.03
CA ALA A 100 -6.62 43.79 4.02
C ALA A 100 -8.01 44.41 3.88
N LEU A 101 -9.08 43.61 4.01
CA LEU A 101 -10.46 44.11 4.02
C LEU A 101 -10.73 45.01 5.22
N GLU A 102 -10.22 44.66 6.40
CA GLU A 102 -10.34 45.49 7.60
C GLU A 102 -9.59 46.83 7.41
N LEU A 103 -8.37 46.81 6.86
CA LEU A 103 -7.63 48.03 6.56
C LEU A 103 -8.36 48.91 5.54
N TYR A 104 -8.93 48.31 4.49
CA TYR A 104 -9.75 49.03 3.52
C TYR A 104 -10.95 49.70 4.19
N LYS A 105 -11.64 49.00 5.10
CA LYS A 105 -12.77 49.55 5.84
C LYS A 105 -12.35 50.70 6.76
N VAL A 106 -11.18 50.65 7.37
CA VAL A 106 -10.67 51.78 8.18
C VAL A 106 -10.56 53.06 7.32
N ASP A 107 -10.00 52.94 6.12
CA ASP A 107 -9.78 54.09 5.23
C ASP A 107 -11.07 54.60 4.57
N TYR A 108 -11.97 53.70 4.16
CA TYR A 108 -13.15 54.03 3.35
C TYR A 108 -14.48 53.90 4.08
N GLN A 109 -14.48 53.49 5.35
CA GLN A 109 -15.65 53.27 6.22
C GLN A 109 -16.63 52.19 5.70
N LYS A 110 -16.25 51.43 4.67
CA LYS A 110 -17.04 50.35 4.05
C LYS A 110 -16.12 49.29 3.45
N TYR A 111 -16.62 48.06 3.32
CA TYR A 111 -15.90 47.00 2.59
C TYR A 111 -15.99 47.21 1.07
N PRO A 112 -14.99 46.73 0.31
CA PRO A 112 -14.96 46.90 -1.14
C PRO A 112 -15.89 45.92 -1.86
N ILE A 113 -16.64 46.36 -2.89
CA ILE A 113 -17.49 45.48 -3.70
C ILE A 113 -16.72 44.37 -4.46
N SER A 114 -15.40 44.48 -4.58
CA SER A 114 -14.54 43.49 -5.22
C SER A 114 -13.19 43.40 -4.51
N LEU A 115 -12.62 42.19 -4.43
CA LEU A 115 -11.26 41.99 -3.90
C LEU A 115 -10.18 42.73 -4.70
N ASN A 116 -10.44 43.04 -5.98
CA ASN A 116 -9.50 43.81 -6.80
C ASN A 116 -9.28 45.24 -6.28
N ASN A 117 -10.22 45.81 -5.52
CA ASN A 117 -10.05 47.13 -4.90
C ASN A 117 -9.03 47.13 -3.76
N LEU A 118 -8.57 45.96 -3.31
CA LEU A 118 -7.50 45.83 -2.33
C LEU A 118 -6.10 46.02 -2.96
N VAL A 119 -6.00 45.83 -4.27
CA VAL A 119 -4.74 45.92 -5.03
C VAL A 119 -4.52 47.35 -5.54
N PRO A 120 -3.26 47.86 -5.56
CA PRO A 120 -2.05 47.28 -4.98
C PRO A 120 -1.82 47.70 -3.51
N LYS A 121 -2.68 48.56 -2.96
CA LYS A 121 -2.40 49.28 -1.71
C LYS A 121 -2.37 48.37 -0.47
N TYR A 122 -3.30 47.43 -0.37
CA TYR A 122 -3.46 46.58 0.82
C TYR A 122 -2.91 45.16 0.61
N ILE A 123 -2.92 44.68 -0.64
CA ILE A 123 -2.31 43.42 -1.06
C ILE A 123 -1.69 43.60 -2.45
N SER A 124 -0.64 42.82 -2.74
CA SER A 124 0.05 42.88 -4.03
C SER A 124 -0.78 42.29 -5.18
N GLU A 125 -1.56 41.24 -4.89
CA GLU A 125 -2.40 40.54 -5.86
C GLU A 125 -3.55 39.83 -5.14
N VAL A 126 -4.64 39.56 -5.86
CA VAL A 126 -5.73 38.72 -5.34
C VAL A 126 -5.30 37.25 -5.44
N LYS A 127 -5.23 36.58 -4.30
CA LYS A 127 -4.88 35.15 -4.22
C LYS A 127 -6.00 34.27 -4.79
N ILE A 128 -5.61 33.12 -5.32
CA ILE A 128 -6.51 32.07 -5.81
C ILE A 128 -6.32 30.79 -5.00
N ASN A 129 -7.34 29.95 -4.95
CA ASN A 129 -7.25 28.67 -4.28
C ASN A 129 -6.18 27.79 -4.97
N PRO A 130 -5.10 27.38 -4.26
CA PRO A 130 -4.01 26.61 -4.87
C PRO A 130 -4.42 25.19 -5.28
N TYR A 131 -5.52 24.66 -4.76
CA TYR A 131 -6.06 23.35 -5.11
C TYR A 131 -7.01 23.44 -6.33
N THR A 132 -8.07 24.25 -6.25
CA THR A 132 -9.07 24.33 -7.33
C THR A 132 -8.67 25.25 -8.48
N LYS A 133 -7.64 26.08 -8.29
CA LYS A 133 -7.20 27.14 -9.21
C LYS A 133 -8.26 28.20 -9.49
N GLN A 134 -9.29 28.29 -8.65
CA GLN A 134 -10.37 29.26 -8.76
C GLN A 134 -10.16 30.40 -7.76
N SER A 135 -10.64 31.60 -8.11
CA SER A 135 -10.68 32.74 -7.18
C SER A 135 -11.56 32.43 -5.97
N TYR A 136 -11.22 33.00 -4.81
CA TYR A 136 -12.08 32.95 -3.64
C TYR A 136 -13.41 33.66 -3.91
N GLN A 137 -14.51 33.05 -3.46
CA GLN A 137 -15.83 33.66 -3.60
C GLN A 137 -15.95 34.76 -2.57
N TYR A 138 -16.33 35.95 -3.01
CA TYR A 138 -16.47 37.12 -2.17
C TYR A 138 -17.81 37.80 -2.44
N SER A 139 -18.54 38.12 -1.37
CA SER A 139 -19.80 38.86 -1.46
C SER A 139 -19.97 39.78 -0.25
N ILE A 140 -20.75 40.84 -0.44
CA ILE A 140 -21.19 41.75 0.61
C ILE A 140 -22.70 41.60 0.77
N GLY A 141 -23.15 41.37 1.99
CA GLY A 141 -24.56 41.36 2.37
C GLY A 141 -25.16 42.77 2.47
N ILE A 142 -26.49 42.85 2.46
CA ILE A 142 -27.23 44.11 2.64
C ILE A 142 -26.95 44.80 3.98
N ASP A 143 -26.49 44.03 4.96
CA ASP A 143 -26.07 44.48 6.30
C ASP A 143 -24.65 45.09 6.30
N GLY A 144 -23.99 45.14 5.15
CA GLY A 144 -22.62 45.62 5.02
C GLY A 144 -21.58 44.63 5.54
N LYS A 145 -21.95 43.39 5.87
CA LYS A 145 -21.00 42.34 6.23
C LYS A 145 -20.51 41.63 4.99
N TYR A 146 -19.23 41.27 4.95
CA TYR A 146 -18.70 40.47 3.86
C TYR A 146 -18.64 38.99 4.21
N THR A 147 -18.71 38.14 3.21
CA THR A 147 -18.39 36.71 3.28
C THR A 147 -17.31 36.39 2.26
N ILE A 148 -16.29 35.64 2.68
CA ILE A 148 -15.31 35.02 1.78
C ILE A 148 -15.37 33.51 1.96
N SER A 149 -15.45 32.75 0.85
CA SER A 149 -15.60 31.30 0.89
C SER A 149 -14.85 30.57 -0.23
N THR A 150 -14.56 29.29 0.03
CA THR A 150 -13.94 28.37 -0.93
C THR A 150 -14.11 26.91 -0.48
N THR A 151 -13.60 25.99 -1.29
CA THR A 151 -13.60 24.55 -0.99
C THR A 151 -12.19 24.10 -0.58
N LEU A 152 -12.11 23.30 0.49
CA LEU A 152 -10.87 22.66 0.93
C LEU A 152 -10.58 21.38 0.15
N THR A 153 -9.41 20.78 0.35
CA THR A 153 -8.99 19.57 -0.35
C THR A 153 -9.87 18.35 -0.06
N ASP A 154 -10.54 18.31 1.09
CA ASP A 154 -11.51 17.28 1.49
C ASP A 154 -12.93 17.49 0.92
N GLY A 155 -13.14 18.57 0.15
CA GLY A 155 -14.43 18.94 -0.42
C GLY A 155 -15.33 19.74 0.53
N SER A 156 -14.90 19.98 1.78
CA SER A 156 -15.66 20.81 2.71
C SER A 156 -15.62 22.29 2.31
N LEU A 157 -16.71 23.00 2.60
CA LEU A 157 -16.77 24.45 2.41
C LEU A 157 -16.11 25.15 3.60
N TYR A 158 -15.14 26.01 3.30
CA TYR A 158 -14.55 26.92 4.26
C TYR A 158 -14.98 28.35 3.96
N PHE A 159 -15.51 29.04 4.97
CA PHE A 159 -15.94 30.42 4.84
C PHE A 159 -15.62 31.22 6.09
N GLN A 160 -15.43 32.52 5.91
CA GLN A 160 -15.34 33.50 6.99
C GLN A 160 -16.25 34.68 6.68
N THR A 161 -16.89 35.19 7.72
CA THR A 161 -17.64 36.44 7.68
C THR A 161 -16.88 37.54 8.40
N SER A 162 -17.21 38.80 8.10
CA SER A 162 -16.73 39.92 8.89
C SER A 162 -17.09 39.75 10.37
N PRO A 163 -16.29 40.31 11.29
CA PRO A 163 -16.65 40.35 12.71
C PRO A 163 -17.96 41.12 12.93
#